data_AF-A0A432SP21-F1
#
_entry.id   AF-A0A432SP21-F1
#
_cell.length_a   1.000
_cell.length_b   1.000
_cell.length_c   1.000
_cell.angle_alpha   90.00
_cell.angle_beta   90.00
_cell.angle_gamma   90.00
#
_symmetry.space_group_name_H-M   'P 1'
#
loop_
_entity.id
_entity.type
_entity.pdbx_description
1 polymer ?
#
loop_
_entity_poly.entity_id
_entity_poly.type
_entity_poly.pdbx_seq_one_letter_code
_entity_poly.pdbx_strand_id
1 'polypeptide(L)'
;HEYKDKDEKSRYIWTTFSKDQVDLNYANYRVMVAILDVLLFYVQKGAKLIRLDAIAFLWKEIGSNCIHLPQTHEAIQLMRDVIHKVAPEIIIITETNVPHKENISYFGSGDDEAQMVYNFALPPLAAHTLLSSDTSKLKSWVDSLTLPSDKVCFFNFIASHDGCGLRPVSDILEPKEIKRVIDFVEENGGYVSYRAMGDGYKSPYELNASYIDIISKKDEEIKIRAKKFMVIQALKLVMPGVPGVYFHSLVGSISDEDAVKSTGILRSINRQKFNYDFLCEEIEQSGTLRNLIFNHYKRLLGIRKNEPSFDPYGKFETLQAENELFVLKRYKDDDNFGILTINNFSNMPISYQLPGFLEEPYELIYESKIEGDSIEIEAYDTLWIKYKRRVDED
;
A
#
# COMPACT_ATOMS: atom_id res chain seq x y z
N HIS A 1 12.61 -21.90 -18.00
CA HIS A 1 12.43 -23.32 -17.61
C HIS A 1 12.55 -24.24 -18.83
N GLU A 2 12.80 -25.54 -18.61
CA GLU A 2 12.86 -26.55 -19.67
C GLU A 2 11.46 -27.15 -19.97
N TYR A 3 11.14 -27.25 -21.25
CA TYR A 3 9.91 -27.83 -21.81
C TYR A 3 10.27 -28.84 -22.89
N LYS A 4 9.33 -29.73 -23.19
CA LYS A 4 9.42 -30.63 -24.33
C LYS A 4 8.53 -30.13 -25.46
N ASP A 5 9.09 -30.10 -26.67
CA ASP A 5 8.28 -29.86 -27.87
C ASP A 5 7.57 -31.15 -28.33
N LYS A 6 6.83 -31.07 -29.45
CA LYS A 6 6.07 -32.21 -30.00
C LYS A 6 6.95 -33.40 -30.41
N ASP A 7 8.25 -33.18 -30.60
CA ASP A 7 9.23 -34.22 -30.97
C ASP A 7 10.01 -34.72 -29.74
N GLU A 8 9.52 -34.46 -28.52
CA GLU A 8 10.18 -34.78 -27.24
C GLU A 8 11.57 -34.11 -27.06
N LYS A 9 11.87 -33.06 -27.84
CA LYS A 9 13.14 -32.33 -27.70
C LYS A 9 13.03 -31.26 -26.62
N SER A 10 14.08 -31.17 -25.80
CA SER A 10 14.22 -30.13 -24.79
C SER A 10 14.35 -28.75 -25.43
N ARG A 11 13.48 -27.84 -25.00
CA ARG A 11 13.48 -26.41 -25.34
C ARG A 11 13.48 -25.59 -24.06
N TYR A 12 14.23 -24.50 -24.05
CA TYR A 12 14.19 -23.54 -22.97
C TYR A 12 13.26 -22.40 -23.35
N ILE A 13 12.25 -22.17 -22.51
CA ILE A 13 11.28 -21.07 -22.69
C ILE A 13 11.44 -20.11 -21.52
N TRP A 14 11.40 -18.80 -21.84
CA TRP A 14 11.48 -17.74 -20.84
C TRP A 14 10.26 -17.77 -19.93
N THR A 15 10.52 -17.80 -18.63
CA THR A 15 9.53 -17.96 -17.56
C THR A 15 10.12 -17.28 -16.33
N THR A 16 9.87 -15.98 -16.23
CA THR A 16 10.40 -15.09 -15.20
C THR A 16 9.94 -15.51 -13.80
N PHE A 17 8.72 -16.03 -13.71
CA PHE A 17 8.11 -16.49 -12.47
C PHE A 17 8.08 -18.03 -12.42
N SER A 18 6.89 -18.63 -12.40
CA SER A 18 6.74 -20.09 -12.35
C SER A 18 6.78 -20.74 -13.74
N LYS A 19 6.97 -22.07 -13.76
CA LYS A 19 7.02 -22.87 -14.99
C LYS A 19 5.70 -22.85 -15.78
N ASP A 20 4.57 -22.52 -15.17
CA ASP A 20 3.29 -22.38 -15.86
C ASP A 20 3.04 -20.97 -16.43
N GLN A 21 3.94 -20.01 -16.17
CA GLN A 21 3.81 -18.61 -16.60
C GLN A 21 4.85 -18.25 -17.66
N VAL A 22 4.53 -18.53 -18.93
CA VAL A 22 5.37 -18.20 -20.09
C VAL A 22 5.33 -16.72 -20.40
N ASP A 23 6.51 -16.08 -20.43
CA ASP A 23 6.65 -14.68 -20.80
C ASP A 23 6.23 -14.45 -22.26
N LEU A 24 5.37 -13.45 -22.46
CA LEU A 24 5.03 -12.98 -23.80
C LEU A 24 6.20 -12.22 -24.44
N ASN A 25 6.36 -12.41 -25.75
CA ASN A 25 7.40 -11.76 -26.55
C ASN A 25 6.87 -10.47 -27.18
N TYR A 26 6.98 -9.35 -26.44
CA TYR A 26 6.52 -8.04 -26.90
C TYR A 26 7.35 -7.43 -28.03
N ALA A 27 8.54 -7.97 -28.35
CA ALA A 27 9.29 -7.58 -29.54
C ALA A 27 8.57 -7.98 -30.85
N ASN A 28 7.62 -8.92 -30.77
CA ASN A 28 6.71 -9.21 -31.88
C ASN A 28 5.46 -8.32 -31.77
N TYR A 29 5.30 -7.37 -32.70
CA TYR A 29 4.15 -6.44 -32.70
C TYR A 29 2.79 -7.15 -32.69
N ARG A 30 2.69 -8.38 -33.22
CA ARG A 30 1.43 -9.15 -33.19
C ARG A 30 0.99 -9.49 -31.77
N VAL A 31 1.95 -9.68 -30.85
CA VAL A 31 1.68 -9.87 -29.42
C VAL A 31 1.12 -8.59 -28.82
N MET A 32 1.72 -7.42 -29.12
CA MET A 32 1.20 -6.14 -28.66
C MET A 32 -0.23 -5.89 -29.16
N VAL A 33 -0.51 -6.13 -30.44
CA VAL A 33 -1.86 -6.01 -31.01
C VAL A 33 -2.85 -6.94 -30.31
N ALA A 34 -2.48 -8.20 -30.06
CA ALA A 34 -3.34 -9.14 -29.34
C ALA A 34 -3.59 -8.70 -27.88
N ILE A 35 -2.59 -8.11 -27.22
CA ILE A 35 -2.75 -7.58 -25.85
C ILE A 35 -3.67 -6.36 -25.84
N LEU A 36 -3.53 -5.43 -26.80
CA LEU A 36 -4.43 -4.30 -26.94
C LEU A 36 -5.89 -4.76 -27.13
N ASP A 37 -6.12 -5.79 -27.95
CA ASP A 37 -7.46 -6.38 -28.13
C ASP A 37 -8.02 -6.93 -26.81
N VAL A 38 -7.20 -7.62 -26.01
CA VAL A 38 -7.58 -8.10 -24.67
C VAL A 38 -7.91 -6.94 -23.71
N LEU A 39 -7.09 -5.89 -23.70
CA LEU A 39 -7.33 -4.71 -22.86
C LEU A 39 -8.65 -4.03 -23.24
N LEU A 40 -8.88 -3.82 -24.54
CA LEU A 40 -10.12 -3.24 -25.07
C LEU A 40 -11.34 -4.12 -24.80
N PHE A 41 -11.19 -5.44 -24.83
CA PHE A 41 -12.24 -6.36 -24.42
C PHE A 41 -12.64 -6.13 -22.96
N TYR A 42 -11.69 -5.99 -22.02
CA TYR A 42 -12.03 -5.69 -20.62
C TYR A 42 -12.65 -4.31 -20.44
N VAL A 43 -12.19 -3.30 -21.19
CA VAL A 43 -12.84 -1.98 -21.24
C VAL A 43 -14.29 -2.11 -21.71
N GLN A 44 -14.55 -2.87 -22.77
CA GLN A 44 -15.90 -3.13 -23.27
C GLN A 44 -16.78 -3.85 -22.23
N LYS A 45 -16.20 -4.69 -21.37
CA LYS A 45 -16.89 -5.33 -20.25
C LYS A 45 -17.12 -4.41 -19.04
N GLY A 46 -16.74 -3.14 -19.13
CA GLY A 46 -16.99 -2.14 -18.10
C GLY A 46 -15.88 -2.01 -17.06
N ALA A 47 -14.67 -2.51 -17.35
CA ALA A 47 -13.51 -2.20 -16.52
C ALA A 47 -13.37 -0.67 -16.37
N LYS A 48 -13.01 -0.21 -15.17
CA LYS A 48 -12.70 1.21 -14.88
C LYS A 48 -11.24 1.43 -14.51
N LEU A 49 -10.56 0.35 -14.15
CA LEU A 49 -9.17 0.33 -13.79
C LEU A 49 -8.54 -0.93 -14.37
N ILE A 50 -7.36 -0.78 -14.98
CA ILE A 50 -6.55 -1.87 -15.53
C ILE A 50 -5.23 -1.90 -14.78
N ARG A 51 -4.99 -2.98 -14.07
CA ARG A 51 -3.71 -3.25 -13.41
C ARG A 51 -2.78 -3.98 -14.36
N LEU A 52 -1.65 -3.36 -14.69
CA LEU A 52 -0.56 -3.96 -15.46
C LEU A 52 0.34 -4.76 -14.51
N ASP A 53 0.07 -6.05 -14.44
CA ASP A 53 0.81 -7.02 -13.62
C ASP A 53 2.22 -7.24 -14.16
N ALA A 54 3.21 -7.34 -13.27
CA ALA A 54 4.60 -7.66 -13.62
C ALA A 54 5.19 -6.80 -14.76
N ILE A 55 4.72 -5.56 -14.90
CA ILE A 55 4.98 -4.74 -16.11
C ILE A 55 6.46 -4.48 -16.34
N ALA A 56 7.27 -4.44 -15.27
CA ALA A 56 8.69 -4.18 -15.35
C ALA A 56 9.47 -5.22 -16.19
N PHE A 57 8.95 -6.43 -16.34
CA PHE A 57 9.56 -7.53 -17.09
C PHE A 57 9.06 -7.64 -18.54
N LEU A 58 8.34 -6.63 -19.05
CA LEU A 58 7.70 -6.68 -20.36
C LEU A 58 8.70 -6.89 -21.51
N TRP A 59 9.82 -6.17 -21.51
CA TRP A 59 10.82 -6.22 -22.59
C TRP A 59 12.08 -7.00 -22.21
N LYS A 60 12.69 -7.67 -23.19
CA LYS A 60 13.85 -8.55 -23.01
C LYS A 60 14.94 -8.20 -24.01
N GLU A 61 16.14 -7.92 -23.52
CA GLU A 61 17.28 -7.55 -24.35
C GLU A 61 18.56 -8.25 -23.85
N ILE A 62 19.26 -8.92 -24.77
CA ILE A 62 20.50 -9.65 -24.46
C ILE A 62 21.54 -8.68 -23.91
N GLY A 63 22.16 -9.04 -22.78
CA GLY A 63 23.17 -8.21 -22.11
C GLY A 63 22.60 -7.18 -21.14
N SER A 64 21.26 -7.03 -21.06
CA SER A 64 20.58 -6.22 -20.05
C SER A 64 20.08 -7.08 -18.88
N ASN A 65 19.59 -6.41 -17.83
CA ASN A 65 18.87 -7.04 -16.72
C ASN A 65 17.40 -7.39 -17.06
N CYS A 66 16.90 -7.03 -18.25
CA CYS A 66 15.53 -7.27 -18.72
C CYS A 66 14.44 -6.76 -17.76
N ILE A 67 14.71 -5.67 -17.04
CA ILE A 67 13.76 -5.03 -16.13
C ILE A 67 13.84 -3.51 -16.30
N HIS A 68 12.68 -2.82 -16.33
CA HIS A 68 12.58 -1.36 -16.51
C HIS A 68 13.21 -0.81 -17.82
N LEU A 69 13.28 -1.63 -18.87
CA LEU A 69 13.85 -1.18 -20.14
C LEU A 69 13.00 -0.06 -20.77
N PRO A 70 13.60 0.87 -21.55
CA PRO A 70 12.86 1.96 -22.20
C PRO A 70 11.66 1.48 -23.03
N GLN A 71 11.78 0.34 -23.70
CA GLN A 71 10.72 -0.24 -24.51
C GLN A 71 9.53 -0.73 -23.65
N THR A 72 9.74 -1.02 -22.36
CA THR A 72 8.64 -1.27 -21.42
C THR A 72 7.82 0.00 -21.21
N HIS A 73 8.46 1.15 -21.04
CA HIS A 73 7.81 2.45 -20.90
C HIS A 73 7.03 2.81 -22.18
N GLU A 74 7.67 2.70 -23.35
CA GLU A 74 7.03 2.95 -24.66
C GLU A 74 5.81 2.04 -24.89
N ALA A 75 5.88 0.78 -24.45
CA ALA A 75 4.74 -0.14 -24.52
C ALA A 75 3.55 0.33 -23.68
N ILE A 76 3.79 0.85 -22.47
CA ILE A 76 2.74 1.38 -21.60
C ILE A 76 2.15 2.65 -22.21
N GLN A 77 2.98 3.54 -22.76
CA GLN A 77 2.52 4.74 -23.46
C GLN A 77 1.61 4.39 -24.64
N LEU A 78 1.97 3.39 -25.45
CA LEU A 78 1.12 2.90 -26.53
C LEU A 78 -0.20 2.32 -26.01
N MET A 79 -0.16 1.50 -24.95
CA MET A 79 -1.38 0.96 -24.33
C MET A 79 -2.28 2.09 -23.82
N ARG A 80 -1.69 3.09 -23.18
CA ARG A 80 -2.38 4.27 -22.66
C ARG A 80 -3.05 5.07 -23.77
N ASP A 81 -2.31 5.38 -24.83
CA ASP A 81 -2.81 6.12 -25.99
C ASP A 81 -4.00 5.42 -26.64
N VAL A 82 -3.88 4.13 -26.93
CA VAL A 82 -4.93 3.35 -27.59
C VAL A 82 -6.20 3.29 -26.75
N ILE A 83 -6.07 3.01 -25.44
CA ILE A 83 -7.21 2.95 -24.53
C ILE A 83 -7.87 4.33 -24.43
N HIS A 84 -7.08 5.40 -24.30
CA HIS A 84 -7.61 6.76 -24.09
C HIS A 84 -8.25 7.36 -25.35
N LYS A 85 -7.97 6.83 -26.54
CA LYS A 85 -8.73 7.18 -27.76
C LYS A 85 -10.19 6.72 -27.72
N VAL A 86 -10.51 5.67 -26.98
CA VAL A 86 -11.86 5.09 -26.96
C VAL A 86 -12.55 5.15 -25.59
N ALA A 87 -11.77 5.21 -24.50
CA ALA A 87 -12.24 5.23 -23.12
C ALA A 87 -11.27 6.06 -22.24
N PRO A 88 -11.29 7.39 -22.35
CA PRO A 88 -10.38 8.28 -21.62
C PRO A 88 -10.55 8.23 -20.09
N GLU A 89 -11.67 7.71 -19.59
CA GLU A 89 -11.93 7.56 -18.15
C GLU A 89 -11.20 6.38 -17.51
N ILE A 90 -10.59 5.48 -18.31
CA ILE A 90 -9.92 4.29 -17.79
C ILE A 90 -8.61 4.67 -17.11
N ILE A 91 -8.45 4.21 -15.87
CA ILE A 91 -7.23 4.36 -15.09
C ILE A 91 -6.32 3.15 -15.34
N ILE A 92 -5.08 3.41 -15.74
CA ILE A 92 -4.01 2.41 -15.77
C ILE A 92 -3.24 2.52 -14.47
N ILE A 93 -3.05 1.37 -13.81
CA ILE A 93 -2.17 1.23 -12.66
C ILE A 93 -1.07 0.23 -12.93
N THR A 94 0.18 0.60 -12.67
CA THR A 94 1.32 -0.33 -12.78
C THR A 94 1.63 -0.94 -11.43
N GLU A 95 1.98 -2.23 -11.45
CA GLU A 95 2.44 -2.94 -10.27
C GLU A 95 3.93 -3.27 -10.40
N THR A 96 4.75 -2.61 -9.58
CA THR A 96 6.19 -2.84 -9.53
C THR A 96 6.74 -2.82 -8.09
N ASN A 97 6.97 -4.00 -7.53
CA ASN A 97 7.60 -4.20 -6.22
C ASN A 97 9.12 -3.99 -6.26
N VAL A 98 9.53 -2.73 -6.45
CA VAL A 98 10.93 -2.29 -6.65
C VAL A 98 11.25 -1.08 -5.77
N PRO A 99 12.52 -0.65 -5.62
CA PRO A 99 12.88 0.56 -4.90
C PRO A 99 12.06 1.76 -5.36
N HIS A 100 11.71 2.64 -4.43
CA HIS A 100 10.72 3.71 -4.65
C HIS A 100 10.96 4.53 -5.93
N LYS A 101 12.21 4.90 -6.23
CA LYS A 101 12.57 5.68 -7.43
C LYS A 101 12.27 4.94 -8.74
N GLU A 102 12.51 3.63 -8.79
CA GLU A 102 12.19 2.79 -9.95
C GLU A 102 10.67 2.60 -10.12
N ASN A 103 9.91 2.64 -9.03
CA ASN A 103 8.46 2.48 -9.06
C ASN A 103 7.75 3.74 -9.59
N ILE A 104 8.20 4.93 -9.19
CA ILE A 104 7.58 6.20 -9.62
C ILE A 104 7.92 6.59 -11.06
N SER A 105 8.91 5.96 -11.70
CA SER A 105 9.22 6.23 -13.12
C SER A 105 8.07 5.85 -14.05
N TYR A 106 7.17 4.96 -13.63
CA TYR A 106 5.99 4.54 -14.41
C TYR A 106 4.86 5.58 -14.48
N PHE A 107 5.01 6.72 -13.80
CA PHE A 107 4.18 7.88 -14.10
C PHE A 107 4.55 8.53 -15.44
N GLY A 108 5.70 8.16 -16.05
CA GLY A 108 6.19 8.76 -17.29
C GLY A 108 6.49 10.26 -17.11
N SER A 109 6.07 11.07 -18.08
CA SER A 109 6.11 12.53 -17.98
C SER A 109 4.95 13.12 -17.16
N GLY A 110 4.07 12.26 -16.63
CA GLY A 110 2.94 12.63 -15.79
C GLY A 110 1.59 12.63 -16.49
N ASP A 111 1.51 12.35 -17.80
CA ASP A 111 0.23 12.15 -18.48
C ASP A 111 0.21 11.14 -19.64
N ASP A 112 1.35 10.50 -19.92
CA ASP A 112 1.58 9.60 -21.04
C ASP A 112 1.65 8.11 -20.67
N GLU A 113 1.92 7.76 -19.39
CA GLU A 113 1.98 6.37 -18.92
C GLU A 113 0.84 6.00 -17.95
N ALA A 114 1.16 5.51 -16.76
CA ALA A 114 0.18 5.11 -15.76
C ALA A 114 -0.31 6.32 -14.99
N GLN A 115 -1.62 6.42 -14.77
CA GLN A 115 -2.16 7.44 -13.86
C GLN A 115 -1.89 7.09 -12.40
N MET A 116 -1.65 5.82 -12.11
CA MET A 116 -1.50 5.35 -10.75
C MET A 116 -0.37 4.32 -10.64
N VAL A 117 0.36 4.37 -9.53
CA VAL A 117 1.36 3.34 -9.18
C VAL A 117 1.11 2.84 -7.78
N TYR A 118 1.35 1.55 -7.54
CA TYR A 118 1.28 0.99 -6.18
C TYR A 118 2.32 1.65 -5.27
N ASN A 119 1.90 2.04 -4.06
CA ASN A 119 2.82 2.56 -3.06
C ASN A 119 3.47 1.45 -2.23
N PHE A 120 4.35 0.68 -2.85
CA PHE A 120 4.99 -0.50 -2.25
C PHE A 120 5.93 -0.21 -1.08
N ALA A 121 6.39 1.04 -0.92
CA ALA A 121 7.21 1.43 0.22
C ALA A 121 6.38 1.53 1.52
N LEU A 122 5.09 1.86 1.41
CA LEU A 122 4.24 2.13 2.56
C LEU A 122 4.07 0.92 3.50
N PRO A 123 3.75 -0.32 3.04
CA PRO A 123 3.59 -1.46 3.95
C PRO A 123 4.79 -1.76 4.84
N PRO A 124 6.00 -2.07 4.32
CA PRO A 124 7.13 -2.41 5.20
C PRO A 124 7.58 -1.21 6.06
N LEU A 125 7.45 0.02 5.56
CA LEU A 125 7.79 1.22 6.31
C LEU A 125 6.82 1.46 7.49
N ALA A 126 5.53 1.27 7.27
CA ALA A 126 4.51 1.39 8.32
C ALA A 126 4.69 0.30 9.39
N ALA A 127 5.04 -0.93 8.99
CA ALA A 127 5.39 -1.98 9.95
C ALA A 127 6.61 -1.59 10.81
N HIS A 128 7.68 -1.10 10.18
CA HIS A 128 8.85 -0.60 10.89
C HIS A 128 8.47 0.51 11.89
N THR A 129 7.74 1.53 11.44
CA THR A 129 7.34 2.68 12.27
C THR A 129 6.57 2.30 13.53
N LEU A 130 5.63 1.35 13.43
CA LEU A 130 4.91 0.90 14.63
C LEU A 130 5.81 0.08 15.57
N LEU A 131 6.65 -0.80 15.02
CA LEU A 131 7.52 -1.67 15.83
C LEU A 131 8.67 -0.91 16.50
N SER A 132 9.11 0.20 15.91
CA SER A 132 10.12 1.09 16.50
C SER A 132 9.53 2.20 17.35
N SER A 133 8.22 2.47 17.24
CA SER A 133 7.57 3.69 17.73
C SER A 133 8.29 4.97 17.28
N ASP A 134 8.84 4.96 16.06
CA ASP A 134 9.60 6.08 15.48
C ASP A 134 9.12 6.36 14.05
N THR A 135 8.59 7.56 13.85
CA THR A 135 8.02 8.05 12.60
C THR A 135 9.02 8.83 11.75
N SER A 136 10.27 9.03 12.19
CA SER A 136 11.27 9.86 11.50
C SER A 136 11.52 9.41 10.06
N LYS A 137 11.65 8.08 9.83
CA LYS A 137 11.83 7.49 8.50
C LYS A 137 10.59 7.64 7.63
N LEU A 138 9.41 7.45 8.22
CA LEU A 138 8.12 7.65 7.56
C LEU A 138 7.97 9.10 7.12
N LYS A 139 8.17 10.06 8.03
CA LYS A 139 8.10 11.50 7.76
C LYS A 139 9.06 11.91 6.65
N SER A 140 10.34 11.53 6.76
CA SER A 140 11.36 11.84 5.75
C SER A 140 10.98 11.29 4.36
N TRP A 141 10.45 10.06 4.31
CA TRP A 141 9.97 9.48 3.07
C TRP A 141 8.73 10.23 2.53
N VAL A 142 7.74 10.54 3.36
CA VAL A 142 6.55 11.31 2.94
C VAL A 142 6.92 12.69 2.43
N ASP A 143 7.86 13.39 3.09
CA ASP A 143 8.36 14.69 2.65
C ASP A 143 9.09 14.64 1.30
N SER A 144 9.63 13.46 0.94
CA SER A 144 10.30 13.24 -0.35
C SER A 144 9.33 12.91 -1.50
N LEU A 145 8.05 12.63 -1.20
CA LEU A 145 7.08 12.24 -2.21
C LEU A 145 6.81 13.42 -3.16
N THR A 146 7.03 13.16 -4.44
CA THR A 146 6.75 14.11 -5.52
C THR A 146 5.99 13.39 -6.63
N LEU A 147 5.15 14.15 -7.32
CA LEU A 147 4.40 13.67 -8.49
C LEU A 147 4.82 14.52 -9.70
N PRO A 148 4.99 13.91 -10.88
CA PRO A 148 5.35 14.65 -12.09
C PRO A 148 4.23 15.57 -12.61
N SER A 149 2.98 15.35 -12.19
CA SER A 149 1.83 16.18 -12.55
C SER A 149 0.70 16.07 -11.51
N ASP A 150 -0.35 16.87 -11.69
CA ASP A 150 -1.62 16.82 -10.95
C ASP A 150 -2.60 15.77 -11.51
N LYS A 151 -2.21 14.99 -12.54
CA LYS A 151 -3.03 13.98 -13.20
C LYS A 151 -2.72 12.55 -12.75
N VAL A 152 -1.73 12.39 -11.87
CA VAL A 152 -1.28 11.10 -11.37
C VAL A 152 -1.39 11.03 -9.86
N CYS A 153 -1.51 9.83 -9.30
CA CYS A 153 -1.54 9.65 -7.84
C CYS A 153 -1.01 8.28 -7.41
N PHE A 154 -0.71 8.13 -6.13
CA PHE A 154 -0.35 6.83 -5.55
C PHE A 154 -1.58 5.96 -5.28
N PHE A 155 -1.43 4.64 -5.39
CA PHE A 155 -2.34 3.67 -4.80
C PHE A 155 -1.78 3.19 -3.46
N ASN A 156 -2.32 3.72 -2.37
CA ASN A 156 -1.83 3.46 -1.02
C ASN A 156 -2.45 2.17 -0.47
N PHE A 157 -1.63 1.17 -0.20
CA PHE A 157 -2.08 -0.10 0.37
C PHE A 157 -1.17 -0.52 1.53
N ILE A 158 -1.66 -1.43 2.36
CA ILE A 158 -0.93 -2.01 3.50
C ILE A 158 -0.79 -3.52 3.36
N ALA A 159 -1.80 -4.18 2.82
CA ALA A 159 -1.77 -5.61 2.55
C ALA A 159 -2.33 -5.87 1.16
N SER A 160 -1.91 -6.99 0.57
CA SER A 160 -2.41 -7.47 -0.71
C SER A 160 -2.54 -8.98 -0.67
N HIS A 161 -2.84 -9.58 -1.82
CA HIS A 161 -2.80 -11.03 -1.98
C HIS A 161 -1.36 -11.56 -1.87
N ASP A 162 -0.35 -10.76 -2.12
CA ASP A 162 1.05 -11.16 -1.96
C ASP A 162 1.57 -10.88 -0.54
N GLY A 163 2.81 -11.31 -0.28
CA GLY A 163 3.52 -10.95 0.96
C GLY A 163 3.87 -9.46 1.01
N CYS A 164 4.28 -8.99 2.19
CA CYS A 164 4.79 -7.64 2.36
C CYS A 164 6.22 -7.56 1.79
N GLY A 165 6.36 -6.95 0.61
CA GLY A 165 7.65 -6.78 -0.07
C GLY A 165 8.64 -5.94 0.75
N LEU A 166 9.91 -6.34 0.75
CA LEU A 166 10.99 -5.66 1.49
C LEU A 166 11.93 -4.85 0.59
N ARG A 167 11.97 -5.16 -0.71
CA ARG A 167 12.76 -4.42 -1.70
C ARG A 167 12.42 -2.92 -1.78
N PRO A 168 11.15 -2.47 -1.66
CA PRO A 168 10.80 -1.07 -1.80
C PRO A 168 11.42 -0.11 -0.78
N VAL A 169 11.82 -0.64 0.39
CA VAL A 169 12.40 0.14 1.49
C VAL A 169 13.92 0.00 1.62
N SER A 170 14.60 -0.70 0.69
CA SER A 170 16.05 -0.91 0.76
C SER A 170 16.86 0.39 0.79
N ASP A 171 16.32 1.46 0.22
CA ASP A 171 16.95 2.77 0.13
C ASP A 171 16.44 3.74 1.21
N ILE A 172 15.51 3.29 2.06
CA ILE A 172 14.85 4.09 3.11
C ILE A 172 15.30 3.62 4.50
N LEU A 173 15.29 2.29 4.69
CA LEU A 173 15.63 1.63 5.94
C LEU A 173 17.00 0.97 5.86
N GLU A 174 17.73 1.02 6.96
CA GLU A 174 18.99 0.32 7.12
C GLU A 174 18.76 -1.20 7.19
N PRO A 175 19.73 -2.03 6.78
CA PRO A 175 19.60 -3.49 6.85
C PRO A 175 19.25 -4.02 8.25
N LYS A 176 19.75 -3.37 9.31
CA LYS A 176 19.43 -3.73 10.70
C LYS A 176 17.97 -3.45 11.07
N GLU A 177 17.37 -2.41 10.47
CA GLU A 177 15.97 -2.02 10.69
C GLU A 177 15.04 -3.01 9.98
N ILE A 178 15.36 -3.37 8.74
CA ILE A 178 14.65 -4.42 7.99
C ILE A 178 14.74 -5.76 8.73
N LYS A 179 15.94 -6.11 9.24
CA LYS A 179 16.14 -7.34 10.01
C LYS A 179 15.25 -7.41 11.24
N ARG A 180 15.06 -6.31 11.99
CA ARG A 180 14.16 -6.29 13.16
C ARG A 180 12.72 -6.65 12.80
N VAL A 181 12.22 -6.17 11.66
CA VAL A 181 10.86 -6.51 11.18
C VAL A 181 10.79 -7.98 10.79
N ILE A 182 11.82 -8.50 10.10
CA ILE A 182 11.93 -9.92 9.77
C ILE A 182 11.90 -10.79 11.03
N ASP A 183 12.79 -10.49 11.99
CA ASP A 183 12.91 -11.25 13.24
C ASP A 183 11.58 -11.26 13.99
N PHE A 184 10.90 -10.11 14.09
CA PHE A 184 9.58 -10.03 14.71
C PHE A 184 8.54 -10.93 14.02
N VAL A 185 8.51 -10.95 12.68
CA VAL A 185 7.57 -11.78 11.92
C VAL A 185 7.86 -13.26 12.11
N GLU A 186 9.12 -13.68 12.04
CA GLU A 186 9.51 -15.08 12.22
C GLU A 186 9.22 -15.55 13.66
N GLU A 187 9.52 -14.74 14.67
CA GLU A 187 9.18 -15.01 16.07
C GLU A 187 7.67 -15.12 16.29
N ASN A 188 6.86 -14.37 15.52
CA ASN A 188 5.41 -14.42 15.58
C ASN A 188 4.78 -15.50 14.67
N GLY A 189 5.60 -16.40 14.10
CA GLY A 189 5.17 -17.55 13.30
C GLY A 189 4.84 -17.24 11.83
N GLY A 190 5.30 -16.10 11.31
CA GLY A 190 5.30 -15.81 9.88
C GLY A 190 6.53 -16.39 9.16
N TYR A 191 6.58 -16.22 7.85
CA TYR A 191 7.66 -16.75 7.00
C TYR A 191 8.29 -15.66 6.13
N VAL A 192 9.54 -15.86 5.70
CA VAL A 192 10.21 -14.98 4.74
C VAL A 192 10.51 -15.73 3.44
N SER A 193 10.07 -15.19 2.30
CA SER A 193 10.54 -15.67 1.00
C SER A 193 11.84 -14.95 0.64
N TYR A 194 12.77 -15.67 0.05
CA TYR A 194 14.09 -15.14 -0.34
C TYR A 194 14.28 -15.22 -1.85
N ARG A 195 14.92 -14.20 -2.42
CA ARG A 195 15.39 -14.22 -3.82
C ARG A 195 16.84 -14.66 -3.89
N ALA A 196 17.19 -15.42 -4.93
CA ALA A 196 18.58 -15.76 -5.22
C ALA A 196 19.30 -14.56 -5.82
N MET A 197 20.48 -14.25 -5.28
CA MET A 197 21.47 -13.37 -5.90
C MET A 197 22.50 -14.31 -6.56
N GLY A 198 22.97 -14.01 -7.77
CA GLY A 198 23.72 -14.95 -8.63
C GLY A 198 25.03 -15.53 -8.06
N ASP A 199 25.40 -15.20 -6.83
CA ASP A 199 26.56 -15.65 -6.05
C ASP A 199 26.20 -16.69 -4.96
N GLY A 200 24.96 -17.20 -4.95
CA GLY A 200 24.47 -18.13 -3.93
C GLY A 200 23.98 -17.44 -2.65
N TYR A 201 24.10 -16.11 -2.58
CA TYR A 201 23.52 -15.32 -1.50
C TYR A 201 22.00 -15.21 -1.67
N LYS A 202 21.27 -15.15 -0.56
CA LYS A 202 19.82 -14.99 -0.53
C LYS A 202 19.48 -13.66 0.12
N SER A 203 18.67 -12.86 -0.57
CA SER A 203 18.16 -11.59 -0.05
C SER A 203 16.70 -11.76 0.35
N PRO A 204 16.28 -11.29 1.54
CA PRO A 204 14.87 -11.25 1.93
C PRO A 204 14.05 -10.50 0.87
N TYR A 205 12.96 -11.11 0.41
CA TYR A 205 12.13 -10.57 -0.67
C TYR A 205 10.76 -10.11 -0.16
N GLU A 206 10.05 -10.97 0.58
CA GLU A 206 8.72 -10.69 1.12
C GLU A 206 8.49 -11.38 2.46
N LEU A 207 7.74 -10.71 3.33
CA LEU A 207 7.20 -11.26 4.57
C LEU A 207 5.84 -11.90 4.29
N ASN A 208 5.63 -13.13 4.74
CA ASN A 208 4.39 -13.89 4.61
C ASN A 208 3.75 -14.04 6.00
N ALA A 209 2.79 -13.16 6.27
CA ALA A 209 1.87 -13.21 7.40
C ALA A 209 0.66 -12.34 7.07
N SER A 210 -0.46 -12.53 7.77
CA SER A 210 -1.50 -11.51 7.79
C SER A 210 -0.95 -10.25 8.43
N TYR A 211 -1.27 -9.07 7.87
CA TYR A 211 -0.55 -7.85 8.24
C TYR A 211 -0.69 -7.50 9.73
N ILE A 212 -1.80 -7.84 10.40
CA ILE A 212 -1.93 -7.66 11.85
C ILE A 212 -0.88 -8.44 12.66
N ASP A 213 -0.44 -9.61 12.17
CA ASP A 213 0.61 -10.41 12.78
C ASP A 213 2.01 -9.93 12.38
N ILE A 214 2.14 -9.04 11.39
CA ILE A 214 3.41 -8.36 11.08
C ILE A 214 3.74 -7.29 12.12
N ILE A 215 2.71 -6.75 12.80
CA ILE A 215 2.83 -5.54 13.61
C ILE A 215 2.40 -5.73 15.09
N SER A 216 1.85 -6.88 15.44
CA SER A 216 1.39 -7.20 16.81
C SER A 216 1.63 -8.66 17.12
N LYS A 217 2.00 -8.97 18.37
CA LYS A 217 2.16 -10.37 18.78
C LYS A 217 0.79 -11.05 18.89
N LYS A 218 0.74 -12.35 18.57
CA LYS A 218 -0.52 -13.12 18.62
C LYS A 218 -1.14 -13.19 20.01
N ASP A 219 -0.32 -13.14 21.06
CA ASP A 219 -0.70 -13.22 22.47
C ASP A 219 -0.98 -11.85 23.13
N GLU A 220 -0.80 -10.74 22.40
CA GLU A 220 -1.21 -9.41 22.88
C GLU A 220 -2.72 -9.32 23.10
N GLU A 221 -3.13 -8.46 24.04
CA GLU A 221 -4.56 -8.19 24.29
C GLU A 221 -5.27 -7.76 22.99
N ILE A 222 -6.42 -8.37 22.72
CA ILE A 222 -7.23 -8.15 21.50
C ILE A 222 -7.43 -6.66 21.20
N LYS A 223 -7.71 -5.83 22.22
CA LYS A 223 -7.91 -4.38 22.05
C LYS A 223 -6.65 -3.67 21.59
N ILE A 224 -5.49 -4.03 22.13
CA ILE A 224 -4.20 -3.45 21.72
C ILE A 224 -3.88 -3.85 20.29
N ARG A 225 -4.07 -5.12 19.93
CA ARG A 225 -3.90 -5.60 18.56
C ARG A 225 -4.81 -4.86 17.57
N ALA A 226 -6.08 -4.64 17.93
CA ALA A 226 -7.02 -3.88 17.14
C ALA A 226 -6.57 -2.42 16.97
N LYS A 227 -6.14 -1.73 18.04
CA LYS A 227 -5.65 -0.35 17.97
C LYS A 227 -4.41 -0.22 17.07
N LYS A 228 -3.38 -1.05 17.29
CA LYS A 228 -2.18 -1.14 16.45
C LYS A 228 -2.51 -1.33 14.97
N PHE A 229 -3.45 -2.22 14.68
CA PHE A 229 -3.89 -2.44 13.32
C PHE A 229 -4.62 -1.23 12.75
N MET A 230 -5.52 -0.62 13.52
CA MET A 230 -6.31 0.51 13.05
C MET A 230 -5.50 1.79 12.86
N VAL A 231 -4.48 2.08 13.67
CA VAL A 231 -3.59 3.24 13.42
C VAL A 231 -2.81 3.08 12.11
N ILE A 232 -2.40 1.86 11.75
CA ILE A 232 -1.79 1.58 10.44
C ILE A 232 -2.80 1.75 9.30
N GLN A 233 -4.03 1.25 9.48
CA GLN A 233 -5.06 1.44 8.45
C GLN A 233 -5.40 2.93 8.29
N ALA A 234 -5.45 3.70 9.38
CA ALA A 234 -5.66 5.13 9.38
C ALA A 234 -4.53 5.87 8.65
N LEU A 235 -3.26 5.54 8.94
CA LEU A 235 -2.10 6.07 8.19
C LEU A 235 -2.31 5.94 6.68
N LYS A 236 -2.63 4.74 6.20
CA LYS A 236 -2.88 4.48 4.78
C LYS A 236 -4.08 5.28 4.25
N LEU A 237 -5.15 5.39 5.03
CA LEU A 237 -6.32 6.18 4.65
C LEU A 237 -6.02 7.68 4.57
N VAL A 238 -5.02 8.21 5.29
CA VAL A 238 -4.70 9.64 5.23
C VAL A 238 -3.68 9.97 4.16
N MET A 239 -2.89 9.01 3.65
CA MET A 239 -1.91 9.28 2.59
C MET A 239 -2.51 9.91 1.30
N PRO A 240 -1.80 10.82 0.61
CA PRO A 240 -2.21 11.37 -0.69
C PRO A 240 -2.31 10.25 -1.74
N GLY A 241 -3.39 10.24 -2.52
CA GLY A 241 -3.73 9.18 -3.46
C GLY A 241 -4.94 8.33 -3.06
N VAL A 242 -5.14 7.22 -3.77
CA VAL A 242 -6.29 6.32 -3.62
C VAL A 242 -5.94 5.19 -2.65
N PRO A 243 -6.66 5.01 -1.53
CA PRO A 243 -6.40 3.90 -0.62
C PRO A 243 -6.99 2.58 -1.14
N GLY A 244 -6.14 1.56 -1.30
CA GLY A 244 -6.53 0.18 -1.48
C GLY A 244 -6.90 -0.48 -0.14
N VAL A 245 -8.10 -1.04 -0.04
CA VAL A 245 -8.53 -1.84 1.13
C VAL A 245 -8.50 -3.31 0.75
N TYR A 246 -7.59 -4.07 1.35
CA TYR A 246 -7.59 -5.52 1.20
C TYR A 246 -8.73 -6.11 2.03
N PHE A 247 -9.51 -7.03 1.45
CA PHE A 247 -10.67 -7.60 2.11
C PHE A 247 -10.33 -8.20 3.48
N HIS A 248 -9.22 -8.93 3.58
CA HIS A 248 -8.75 -9.50 4.84
C HIS A 248 -8.43 -8.45 5.91
N SER A 249 -7.96 -7.27 5.51
CA SER A 249 -7.75 -6.15 6.42
C SER A 249 -9.06 -5.52 6.87
N LEU A 250 -10.07 -5.46 6.00
CA LEU A 250 -11.40 -4.96 6.36
C LEU A 250 -12.05 -5.82 7.46
N VAL A 251 -11.91 -7.14 7.36
CA VAL A 251 -12.57 -8.09 8.26
C VAL A 251 -11.64 -8.62 9.38
N GLY A 252 -10.49 -8.00 9.59
CA GLY A 252 -9.58 -8.33 10.71
C GLY A 252 -9.02 -9.76 10.67
N SER A 253 -8.60 -10.25 9.50
CA SER A 253 -8.05 -11.60 9.38
C SER A 253 -6.67 -11.72 10.02
N ILE A 254 -6.45 -12.85 10.68
CA ILE A 254 -5.16 -13.28 11.21
C ILE A 254 -4.48 -14.26 10.24
N SER A 255 -3.26 -14.68 10.54
CA SER A 255 -2.48 -15.61 9.72
C SER A 255 -3.13 -17.00 9.73
N ASP A 256 -3.37 -17.54 8.53
CA ASP A 256 -3.94 -18.87 8.29
C ASP A 256 -2.79 -19.88 8.10
N GLU A 257 -2.22 -20.32 9.22
CA GLU A 257 -1.11 -21.29 9.22
C GLU A 257 -1.52 -22.65 8.63
N ASP A 258 -2.78 -23.03 8.77
CA ASP A 258 -3.30 -24.29 8.25
C ASP A 258 -3.43 -24.25 6.72
N ALA A 259 -3.73 -23.09 6.13
CA ALA A 259 -3.64 -22.90 4.69
C ALA A 259 -2.20 -23.07 4.17
N VAL A 260 -1.18 -22.61 4.91
CA VAL A 260 0.22 -22.85 4.53
C VAL A 260 0.57 -24.34 4.60
N LYS A 261 0.22 -25.02 5.70
CA LYS A 261 0.48 -26.46 5.88
C LYS A 261 -0.18 -27.31 4.80
N SER A 262 -1.41 -26.98 4.42
CA SER A 262 -2.18 -27.75 3.42
C SER A 262 -1.72 -27.49 1.98
N THR A 263 -1.34 -26.25 1.64
CA THR A 263 -0.97 -25.89 0.27
C THR A 263 0.52 -25.98 -0.03
N GLY A 264 1.38 -25.89 0.99
CA GLY A 264 2.82 -25.73 0.84
C GLY A 264 3.25 -24.36 0.29
N ILE A 265 2.31 -23.42 0.11
CA ILE A 265 2.55 -22.08 -0.44
C ILE A 265 2.49 -21.05 0.69
N LEU A 266 3.60 -20.34 0.93
CA LEU A 266 3.71 -19.38 2.04
C LEU A 266 2.66 -18.26 1.95
N ARG A 267 2.39 -17.75 0.74
CA ARG A 267 1.38 -16.70 0.50
C ARG A 267 -0.05 -17.12 0.82
N SER A 268 -0.33 -18.41 1.03
CA SER A 268 -1.67 -18.85 1.48
C SER A 268 -2.01 -18.32 2.88
N ILE A 269 -1.00 -17.93 3.68
CA ILE A 269 -1.15 -17.45 5.06
C ILE A 269 -2.05 -16.22 5.21
N ASN A 270 -2.14 -15.36 4.19
CA ASN A 270 -2.95 -14.13 4.23
C ASN A 270 -4.14 -14.17 3.25
N ARG A 271 -4.60 -15.38 2.90
CA ARG A 271 -5.66 -15.66 1.90
C ARG A 271 -6.75 -16.59 2.44
N GLN A 272 -7.06 -16.48 3.74
CA GLN A 272 -8.06 -17.29 4.44
C GLN A 272 -9.35 -17.44 3.62
N LYS A 273 -9.91 -18.64 3.57
CA LYS A 273 -11.22 -18.88 2.93
C LYS A 273 -12.31 -18.81 3.98
N PHE A 274 -13.29 -17.94 3.76
CA PHE A 274 -14.39 -17.73 4.69
C PHE A 274 -15.64 -18.50 4.29
N ASN A 275 -16.29 -19.08 5.30
CA ASN A 275 -17.72 -19.29 5.23
C ASN A 275 -18.41 -17.93 5.51
N TYR A 276 -19.38 -17.57 4.66
CA TYR A 276 -20.04 -16.26 4.73
C TYR A 276 -20.79 -16.07 6.05
N ASP A 277 -21.61 -17.04 6.45
CA ASP A 277 -22.46 -16.95 7.64
C ASP A 277 -21.62 -16.84 8.91
N PHE A 278 -20.58 -17.67 9.04
CA PHE A 278 -19.67 -17.60 10.20
C PHE A 278 -18.90 -16.29 10.27
N LEU A 279 -18.46 -15.75 9.12
CA LEU A 279 -17.79 -14.45 9.11
C LEU A 279 -18.73 -13.33 9.57
N CYS A 280 -20.00 -13.36 9.15
CA CYS A 280 -21.01 -12.41 9.61
C CYS A 280 -21.23 -12.52 11.13
N GLU A 281 -21.38 -13.73 11.66
CA GLU A 281 -21.51 -13.97 13.10
C GLU A 281 -20.31 -13.41 13.90
N GLU A 282 -19.07 -13.67 13.46
CA GLU A 282 -17.86 -13.15 14.12
C GLU A 282 -17.77 -11.61 14.10
N ILE A 283 -18.21 -10.99 13.00
CA ILE A 283 -18.23 -9.53 12.85
C ILE A 283 -19.29 -8.91 13.77
N GLU A 284 -20.42 -9.57 13.99
CA GLU A 284 -21.49 -9.08 14.86
C GLU A 284 -21.21 -9.33 16.35
N GLN A 285 -20.37 -10.32 16.66
CA GLN A 285 -20.02 -10.64 18.05
C GLN A 285 -19.15 -9.56 18.70
N SER A 286 -19.77 -8.76 19.58
CA SER A 286 -19.11 -7.69 20.33
C SER A 286 -17.86 -8.16 21.08
N GLY A 287 -16.78 -7.40 20.95
CA GLY A 287 -15.51 -7.62 21.66
C GLY A 287 -14.56 -8.61 20.99
N THR A 288 -14.95 -9.25 19.87
CA THR A 288 -14.00 -10.00 19.04
C THR A 288 -13.07 -9.05 18.29
N LEU A 289 -11.91 -9.55 17.89
CA LEU A 289 -10.94 -8.79 17.08
C LEU A 289 -11.57 -8.30 15.76
N ARG A 290 -12.34 -9.16 15.09
CA ARG A 290 -13.01 -8.83 13.82
C ARG A 290 -14.06 -7.74 14.01
N ASN A 291 -14.89 -7.85 15.04
CA ASN A 291 -15.90 -6.84 15.36
C ASN A 291 -15.26 -5.46 15.60
N LEU A 292 -14.20 -5.41 16.41
CA LEU A 292 -13.47 -4.16 16.71
C LEU A 292 -12.87 -3.53 15.45
N ILE A 293 -12.16 -4.33 14.63
CA ILE A 293 -11.53 -3.85 13.39
C ILE A 293 -12.60 -3.42 12.39
N PHE A 294 -13.58 -4.25 12.09
CA PHE A 294 -14.58 -3.98 11.06
C PHE A 294 -15.37 -2.71 11.35
N ASN A 295 -15.84 -2.53 12.60
CA ASN A 295 -16.62 -1.36 12.97
C ASN A 295 -15.79 -0.07 12.94
N HIS A 296 -14.57 -0.10 13.49
CA HIS A 296 -13.68 1.07 13.44
C HIS A 296 -13.32 1.41 11.99
N TYR A 297 -12.96 0.42 11.18
CA TYR A 297 -12.58 0.64 9.78
C TYR A 297 -13.76 1.17 8.96
N LYS A 298 -14.97 0.62 9.15
CA LYS A 298 -16.19 1.14 8.52
C LYS A 298 -16.43 2.60 8.88
N ARG A 299 -16.18 3.01 10.13
CA ARG A 299 -16.28 4.42 10.56
C ARG A 299 -15.28 5.31 9.82
N LEU A 300 -14.00 4.96 9.82
CA LEU A 300 -12.96 5.74 9.13
C LEU A 300 -13.22 5.87 7.62
N LEU A 301 -13.67 4.79 6.98
CA LEU A 301 -14.06 4.81 5.56
C LEU A 301 -15.27 5.72 5.33
N GLY A 302 -16.24 5.69 6.24
CA GLY A 302 -17.41 6.57 6.21
C GLY A 302 -17.02 8.04 6.31
N ILE A 303 -16.14 8.40 7.26
CA ILE A 303 -15.65 9.78 7.40
C ILE A 303 -14.86 10.19 6.15
N ARG A 304 -13.89 9.38 5.72
CA ARG A 304 -13.03 9.70 4.56
C ARG A 304 -13.84 9.95 3.29
N LYS A 305 -14.89 9.17 3.04
CA LYS A 305 -15.76 9.32 1.87
C LYS A 305 -16.49 10.68 1.85
N ASN A 306 -16.77 11.25 3.01
CA ASN A 306 -17.56 12.47 3.15
C ASN A 306 -16.73 13.73 3.45
N GLU A 307 -15.41 13.61 3.54
CA GLU A 307 -14.52 14.74 3.84
C GLU A 307 -13.68 15.11 2.61
N PRO A 308 -13.97 16.25 1.94
CA PRO A 308 -13.28 16.67 0.72
C PRO A 308 -11.76 16.84 0.85
N SER A 309 -11.26 17.14 2.05
CA SER A 309 -9.83 17.30 2.32
C SER A 309 -9.01 16.01 2.08
N PHE A 310 -9.69 14.87 1.96
CA PHE A 310 -9.10 13.58 1.64
C PHE A 310 -9.03 13.25 0.14
N ASP A 311 -9.39 14.20 -0.74
CA ASP A 311 -9.27 14.07 -2.19
C ASP A 311 -7.93 13.42 -2.60
N PRO A 312 -7.91 12.37 -3.45
CA PRO A 312 -6.67 11.71 -3.86
C PRO A 312 -5.59 12.63 -4.41
N TYR A 313 -5.97 13.75 -5.03
CA TYR A 313 -5.06 14.75 -5.61
C TYR A 313 -4.85 15.96 -4.69
N GLY A 314 -5.47 15.97 -3.52
CA GLY A 314 -5.30 17.03 -2.52
C GLY A 314 -3.85 17.12 -2.04
N LYS A 315 -3.43 18.34 -1.75
CA LYS A 315 -2.13 18.68 -1.19
C LYS A 315 -1.98 18.15 0.23
N PHE A 316 -0.74 18.01 0.65
CA PHE A 316 -0.39 17.50 1.97
C PHE A 316 0.91 18.14 2.48
N GLU A 317 1.05 18.17 3.80
CA GLU A 317 2.22 18.69 4.49
C GLU A 317 2.39 17.91 5.80
N THR A 318 3.59 17.39 6.07
CA THR A 318 3.87 16.82 7.40
C THR A 318 4.23 17.93 8.37
N LEU A 319 3.75 17.84 9.61
CA LEU A 319 4.09 18.80 10.66
C LEU A 319 5.11 18.21 11.63
N GLN A 320 5.81 19.09 12.34
CA GLN A 320 6.71 18.67 13.41
C GLN A 320 5.91 18.15 14.61
N ALA A 321 6.42 17.09 15.21
CA ALA A 321 5.88 16.43 16.38
C ALA A 321 6.97 15.58 17.04
N GLU A 322 6.68 15.01 18.22
CA GLU A 322 7.50 13.96 18.82
C GLU A 322 7.65 12.75 17.87
N ASN A 323 8.73 12.00 18.00
CA ASN A 323 9.07 10.92 17.05
C ASN A 323 7.99 9.82 17.00
N GLU A 324 7.23 9.64 18.06
CA GLU A 324 6.14 8.67 18.18
C GLU A 324 4.86 9.10 17.43
N LEU A 325 4.74 10.37 17.06
CA LEU A 325 3.58 10.94 16.39
C LEU A 325 3.85 11.20 14.91
N PHE A 326 2.91 10.77 14.05
CA PHE A 326 2.90 11.18 12.65
C PHE A 326 1.74 12.15 12.41
N VAL A 327 2.09 13.40 12.14
CA VAL A 327 1.13 14.48 11.90
C VAL A 327 1.13 14.89 10.43
N LEU A 328 -0.01 14.72 9.77
CA LEU A 328 -0.19 15.04 8.36
C LEU A 328 -1.39 15.97 8.19
N LYS A 329 -1.12 17.12 7.59
CA LYS A 329 -2.11 18.10 7.17
C LYS A 329 -2.50 17.84 5.71
N ARG A 330 -3.80 17.90 5.41
CA ARG A 330 -4.33 17.74 4.05
C ARG A 330 -5.40 18.76 3.71
N TYR A 331 -5.39 19.21 2.47
CA TYR A 331 -6.30 20.19 1.91
C TYR A 331 -6.37 20.03 0.40
N LYS A 332 -7.46 20.48 -0.23
CA LYS A 332 -7.68 20.22 -1.67
C LYS A 332 -7.00 21.26 -2.56
N ASP A 333 -7.39 22.53 -2.41
CA ASP A 333 -7.01 23.61 -3.32
C ASP A 333 -6.13 24.64 -2.60
N ASP A 334 -6.77 25.44 -1.76
CA ASP A 334 -6.16 26.31 -0.76
C ASP A 334 -6.27 25.68 0.64
N ASP A 335 -5.48 26.21 1.56
CA ASP A 335 -5.42 25.72 2.93
C ASP A 335 -6.40 26.47 3.85
N ASN A 336 -7.47 27.07 3.32
CA ASN A 336 -8.48 27.73 4.15
C ASN A 336 -9.34 26.71 4.90
N PHE A 337 -9.52 25.52 4.31
CA PHE A 337 -10.20 24.39 4.93
C PHE A 337 -9.34 23.15 4.74
N GLY A 338 -9.19 22.38 5.81
CA GLY A 338 -8.39 21.18 5.75
C GLY A 338 -8.67 20.23 6.89
N ILE A 339 -7.87 19.17 6.91
CA ILE A 339 -7.86 18.16 7.94
C ILE A 339 -6.43 17.95 8.44
N LEU A 340 -6.28 18.01 9.75
CA LEU A 340 -5.05 17.63 10.44
C LEU A 340 -5.24 16.23 10.99
N THR A 341 -4.36 15.31 10.61
CA THR A 341 -4.41 13.92 11.06
C THR A 341 -3.23 13.67 11.98
N ILE A 342 -3.49 13.08 13.15
CA ILE A 342 -2.47 12.78 14.17
C ILE A 342 -2.54 11.28 14.45
N ASN A 343 -1.43 10.57 14.33
CA ASN A 343 -1.35 9.13 14.55
C ASN A 343 -0.30 8.84 15.61
N ASN A 344 -0.68 8.20 16.72
CA ASN A 344 0.23 7.81 17.79
C ASN A 344 0.70 6.37 17.58
N PHE A 345 2.00 6.16 17.36
CA PHE A 345 2.60 4.83 17.16
C PHE A 345 3.22 4.24 18.44
N SER A 346 3.05 4.90 19.59
CA SER A 346 3.54 4.44 20.88
C SER A 346 2.49 3.71 21.70
N ASN A 347 2.96 3.04 22.75
CA ASN A 347 2.14 2.39 23.76
C ASN A 347 1.70 3.32 24.90
N MET A 348 1.96 4.63 24.80
CA MET A 348 1.64 5.62 25.83
C MET A 348 0.77 6.74 25.24
N PRO A 349 -0.10 7.39 26.02
CA PRO A 349 -0.70 8.65 25.62
C PRO A 349 0.36 9.72 25.39
N ILE A 350 0.17 10.56 24.38
CA ILE A 350 1.08 11.68 24.06
C ILE A 350 0.25 12.95 23.89
N SER A 351 0.70 14.03 24.53
CA SER A 351 0.12 15.36 24.32
C SER A 351 0.75 16.03 23.09
N TYR A 352 -0.08 16.59 22.22
CA TYR A 352 0.35 17.34 21.05
C TYR A 352 -0.17 18.77 21.12
N GLN A 353 0.75 19.73 20.95
CA GLN A 353 0.39 21.14 20.83
C GLN A 353 -0.19 21.40 19.43
N LEU A 354 -1.44 21.86 19.40
CA LEU A 354 -2.13 22.17 18.16
C LEU A 354 -1.52 23.42 17.50
N PRO A 355 -1.38 23.43 16.16
CA PRO A 355 -0.94 24.61 15.44
C PRO A 355 -1.88 25.80 15.63
N GLY A 356 -1.32 27.00 15.82
CA GLY A 356 -2.10 28.23 16.05
C GLY A 356 -3.00 28.66 14.88
N PHE A 357 -2.76 28.11 13.68
CA PHE A 357 -3.58 28.39 12.49
C PHE A 357 -4.96 27.70 12.51
N LEU A 358 -5.21 26.78 13.44
CA LEU A 358 -6.51 26.10 13.54
C LEU A 358 -7.56 27.05 14.14
N GLU A 359 -8.60 27.33 13.37
CA GLU A 359 -9.82 28.00 13.79
C GLU A 359 -10.93 26.94 13.89
N GLU A 360 -11.64 26.92 15.03
CA GLU A 360 -12.74 26.01 15.31
C GLU A 360 -12.42 24.51 15.06
N PRO A 361 -11.33 23.96 15.63
CA PRO A 361 -10.97 22.56 15.40
C PRO A 361 -12.04 21.59 15.90
N TYR A 362 -12.40 20.63 15.05
CA TYR A 362 -13.41 19.61 15.33
C TYR A 362 -12.88 18.20 14.99
N GLU A 363 -12.88 17.29 15.95
CA GLU A 363 -12.39 15.93 15.80
C GLU A 363 -13.50 15.01 15.25
N LEU A 364 -13.25 14.42 14.08
CA LEU A 364 -14.26 13.68 13.31
C LEU A 364 -14.44 12.23 13.75
N ILE A 365 -13.43 11.60 14.36
CA ILE A 365 -13.48 10.18 14.76
C ILE A 365 -14.24 10.00 16.07
N TYR A 366 -14.29 10.99 16.94
CA TYR A 366 -14.96 10.97 18.22
C TYR A 366 -16.11 11.98 18.29
N GLU A 367 -16.27 12.79 17.24
CA GLU A 367 -17.34 13.78 17.08
C GLU A 367 -17.34 14.79 18.24
N SER A 368 -16.17 15.35 18.52
CA SER A 368 -15.94 16.27 19.63
C SER A 368 -15.34 17.59 19.17
N LYS A 369 -15.71 18.67 19.87
CA LYS A 369 -15.00 19.95 19.77
C LYS A 369 -13.71 19.85 20.56
N ILE A 370 -12.65 20.47 20.06
CA ILE A 370 -11.40 20.55 20.80
C ILE A 370 -11.33 21.91 21.49
N GLU A 371 -11.23 21.87 22.82
CA GLU A 371 -11.05 23.05 23.67
C GLU A 371 -9.57 23.17 24.06
N GLY A 372 -9.01 24.36 23.93
CA GLY A 372 -7.60 24.62 24.24
C GLY A 372 -6.67 24.52 23.04
N ASP A 373 -5.37 24.53 23.33
CA ASP A 373 -4.27 24.61 22.38
C ASP A 373 -3.45 23.31 22.31
N SER A 374 -3.86 22.28 23.05
CA SER A 374 -3.24 20.95 23.05
C SER A 374 -4.31 19.86 23.11
N ILE A 375 -3.93 18.65 22.69
CA ILE A 375 -4.78 17.48 22.74
C ILE A 375 -3.97 16.25 23.16
N GLU A 376 -4.55 15.39 23.98
CA GLU A 376 -3.97 14.09 24.34
C GLU A 376 -4.43 13.03 23.33
N ILE A 377 -3.48 12.28 22.79
CA ILE A 377 -3.73 11.17 21.86
C ILE A 377 -3.37 9.87 22.57
N GLU A 378 -4.38 9.03 22.78
CA GLU A 378 -4.24 7.73 23.43
C GLU A 378 -3.23 6.82 22.70
N ALA A 379 -2.71 5.84 23.44
CA ALA A 379 -1.81 4.83 22.88
C ALA A 379 -2.42 4.14 21.66
N TYR A 380 -1.65 4.09 20.57
CA TYR A 380 -2.05 3.52 19.27
C TYR A 380 -3.33 4.10 18.66
N ASP A 381 -3.64 5.37 18.94
CA ASP A 381 -4.84 6.04 18.46
C ASP A 381 -4.59 7.00 17.29
N THR A 382 -5.67 7.40 16.63
CA THR A 382 -5.65 8.35 15.50
C THR A 382 -6.76 9.39 15.65
N LEU A 383 -6.43 10.65 15.37
CA LEU A 383 -7.37 11.78 15.37
C LEU A 383 -7.40 12.45 14.01
N TRP A 384 -8.58 12.81 13.54
CA TRP A 384 -8.86 13.51 12.29
C TRP A 384 -9.56 14.83 12.58
N ILE A 385 -8.78 15.90 12.69
CA ILE A 385 -9.22 17.21 13.13
C ILE A 385 -9.50 18.08 11.91
N LYS A 386 -10.78 18.34 11.65
CA LYS A 386 -11.20 19.31 10.65
C LYS A 386 -10.97 20.72 11.17
N TYR A 387 -10.50 21.62 10.30
CA TYR A 387 -10.29 23.02 10.66
C TYR A 387 -10.69 23.97 9.54
N LYS A 388 -10.97 25.21 9.95
CA LYS A 388 -10.83 26.40 9.12
C LYS A 388 -9.51 27.07 9.48
N ARG A 389 -8.78 27.62 8.51
CA ARG A 389 -7.52 28.32 8.78
C ARG A 389 -7.83 29.72 9.28
N ARG A 390 -7.25 30.06 10.42
CA ARG A 390 -7.25 31.41 10.96
C ARG A 390 -6.54 32.32 9.97
N VAL A 391 -7.23 33.37 9.52
CA VAL A 391 -6.62 34.46 8.76
C VAL A 391 -6.01 35.40 9.79
N ASP A 392 -4.70 35.60 9.73
CA ASP A 392 -4.08 36.67 10.51
C ASP A 392 -4.63 38.00 9.98
N GLU A 393 -5.30 38.78 10.82
CA GLU A 393 -5.63 40.16 10.52
C GLU A 393 -4.32 40.97 10.59
N ASP A 394 -3.77 41.32 9.43
CA ASP A 394 -2.61 42.22 9.28
C ASP A 394 -2.82 43.60 9.93
#